data_AF-A0A357WT19-F1
#
_entry.id   AF-A0A357WT19-F1
#
_cell.length_a   1.000
_cell.length_b   1.000
_cell.length_c   1.000
_cell.angle_alpha   90.00
_cell.angle_beta   90.00
_cell.angle_gamma   90.00
#
_symmetry.space_group_name_H-M   'P 1'
#
loop_
_entity.id
_entity.type
_entity.pdbx_description
1 polymer ?
#
loop_
_entity_poly.entity_id
_entity_poly.type
_entity_poly.pdbx_seq_one_letter_code
_entity_poly.pdbx_strand_id
1 'polypeptide(L)'
;PYEKVASLYSTICTSYSKLAKLSDARKKAIHARFNSGYELDDFKRLFEMAEESSFLKGKNDRHWHATFDWLIKDTNMAKVLEGNYADDKSKLSAGSNDSGIHTGNKKGWGGYLC
;
A
#
# COMPACT_ATOMS: atom_id res chain seq x y z
N PRO A 1 -6.14 -16.08 0.51
CA PRO A 1 -5.62 -14.76 0.95
C PRO A 1 -6.12 -13.59 0.10
N TYR A 2 -6.22 -13.75 -1.22
CA TYR A 2 -6.53 -12.65 -2.16
C TYR A 2 -7.90 -11.99 -1.93
N GLU A 3 -8.95 -12.78 -1.71
CA GLU A 3 -10.30 -12.25 -1.42
C GLU A 3 -10.34 -11.43 -0.13
N LYS A 4 -9.53 -11.80 0.88
CA LYS A 4 -9.43 -11.03 2.12
C LYS A 4 -8.84 -9.64 1.87
N VAL A 5 -7.77 -9.56 1.05
CA VAL A 5 -7.17 -8.27 0.66
C VAL A 5 -8.18 -7.40 -0.10
N ALA A 6 -8.92 -7.98 -1.04
CA ALA A 6 -9.98 -7.28 -1.78
C ALA A 6 -11.12 -6.78 -0.87
N SER A 7 -11.52 -7.60 0.10
CA SER A 7 -12.52 -7.24 1.12
C SER A 7 -12.02 -6.10 1.99
N LEU A 8 -10.79 -6.15 2.48
CA LEU A 8 -10.18 -5.08 3.28
C LEU A 8 -10.20 -3.75 2.52
N TYR A 9 -9.78 -3.75 1.25
CA TYR A 9 -9.85 -2.55 0.41
C TYR A 9 -11.28 -1.99 0.34
N SER A 10 -12.26 -2.85 0.05
CA SER A 10 -13.66 -2.40 -0.10
C SER A 10 -14.28 -1.90 1.21
N THR A 11 -13.82 -2.42 2.36
CA THR A 11 -14.30 -2.03 3.69
C THR A 11 -13.64 -0.75 4.19
N ILE A 12 -12.33 -0.60 3.99
CA ILE A 12 -11.55 0.51 4.55
C ILE A 12 -11.56 1.71 3.61
N CYS A 13 -11.29 1.49 2.32
CA CYS A 13 -11.14 2.54 1.32
C CYS A 13 -12.50 3.05 0.83
N THR A 14 -13.34 3.56 1.73
CA THR A 14 -14.70 4.02 1.43
C THR A 14 -14.73 5.25 0.52
N SER A 15 -13.68 6.06 0.54
CA SER A 15 -13.54 7.24 -0.32
C SER A 15 -13.03 6.92 -1.74
N TYR A 16 -12.70 5.65 -2.00
CA TYR A 16 -12.09 5.21 -3.26
C TYR A 16 -13.10 4.56 -4.20
N SER A 17 -12.69 4.39 -5.47
CA SER A 17 -13.47 3.60 -6.43
C SER A 17 -13.54 2.14 -6.01
N LYS A 18 -14.74 1.54 -6.13
CA LYS A 18 -14.98 0.15 -5.78
C LYS A 18 -14.21 -0.80 -6.69
N LEU A 19 -13.69 -1.88 -6.10
CA LEU A 19 -13.03 -2.94 -6.85
C LEU A 19 -14.07 -3.77 -7.62
N ALA A 20 -14.10 -3.64 -8.95
CA ALA A 20 -15.08 -4.36 -9.77
C ALA A 20 -14.81 -5.88 -9.89
N LYS A 21 -13.54 -6.27 -10.04
CA LYS A 21 -13.13 -7.68 -10.19
C LYS A 21 -11.71 -7.91 -9.73
N LEU A 22 -11.46 -9.06 -9.12
CA LEU A 22 -10.12 -9.53 -8.82
C LEU A 22 -9.54 -10.30 -10.03
N SER A 23 -8.87 -9.58 -10.93
CA SER A 23 -8.21 -10.16 -12.10
C SER A 23 -6.97 -10.98 -11.72
N ASP A 24 -6.51 -11.85 -12.62
CA ASP A 24 -5.30 -12.66 -12.37
C ASP A 24 -4.04 -11.82 -12.21
N ALA A 25 -3.97 -10.68 -12.90
CA ALA A 25 -2.89 -9.69 -12.72
C ALA A 25 -2.88 -9.13 -11.28
N ARG A 26 -4.06 -8.79 -10.73
CA ARG A 26 -4.21 -8.32 -9.35
C ARG A 26 -3.83 -9.40 -8.34
N LYS A 27 -4.27 -10.65 -8.55
CA LYS A 27 -3.88 -11.79 -7.71
C LYS A 27 -2.37 -12.01 -7.73
N LYS A 28 -1.74 -11.93 -8.91
CA LYS A 28 -0.28 -12.04 -9.06
C LYS A 28 0.47 -10.93 -8.33
N ALA A 29 -0.01 -9.69 -8.40
CA ALA A 29 0.57 -8.57 -7.68
C ALA A 29 0.49 -8.76 -6.16
N ILE A 30 -0.68 -9.18 -5.65
CA ILE A 30 -0.86 -9.49 -4.22
C ILE A 30 0.05 -10.65 -3.80
N HIS A 31 0.11 -11.73 -4.59
CA HIS A 31 0.99 -12.87 -4.32
C HIS A 31 2.46 -12.46 -4.24
N ALA A 32 2.91 -11.57 -5.15
CA ALA A 32 4.27 -11.06 -5.13
C ALA A 32 4.59 -10.28 -3.84
N ARG A 33 3.62 -9.55 -3.26
CA ARG A 33 3.82 -8.87 -1.96
C ARG A 33 3.98 -9.88 -0.82
N PHE A 34 3.13 -10.90 -0.77
CA PHE A 34 3.28 -11.98 0.22
C PHE A 34 4.65 -12.65 0.12
N ASN A 35 5.12 -12.94 -1.10
CA ASN A 35 6.45 -13.51 -1.31
C ASN A 35 7.60 -12.56 -0.92
N SER A 36 7.34 -11.25 -0.85
CA SER A 36 8.32 -10.24 -0.44
C SER A 36 8.36 -10.05 1.09
N GLY A 37 7.51 -10.76 1.84
CA GLY A 37 7.44 -10.71 3.30
C GLY A 37 6.30 -9.87 3.87
N TYR A 38 5.45 -9.29 3.03
CA TYR A 38 4.26 -8.58 3.52
C TYR A 38 3.18 -9.54 3.97
N GLU A 39 2.50 -9.20 5.05
CA GLU A 39 1.38 -9.95 5.59
C GLU A 39 0.04 -9.27 5.35
N LEU A 40 -1.04 -9.93 5.73
CA LEU A 40 -2.39 -9.39 5.59
C LEU A 40 -2.57 -8.09 6.39
N ASP A 41 -1.88 -7.96 7.53
CA ASP A 41 -1.93 -6.76 8.37
C ASP A 41 -1.26 -5.55 7.68
N ASP A 42 -0.19 -5.77 6.92
CA ASP A 42 0.43 -4.69 6.12
C ASP A 42 -0.53 -4.15 5.06
N PHE A 43 -1.33 -5.02 4.43
CA PHE A 43 -2.38 -4.57 3.50
C PHE A 43 -3.47 -3.79 4.21
N LYS A 44 -3.86 -4.20 5.42
CA LYS A 44 -4.83 -3.46 6.23
C LYS A 44 -4.30 -2.06 6.55
N ARG A 45 -3.08 -1.97 7.07
CA ARG A 45 -2.40 -0.69 7.37
C ARG A 45 -2.22 0.17 6.13
N LEU A 46 -1.85 -0.42 4.99
CA LEU A 46 -1.77 0.27 3.70
C LEU A 46 -3.10 0.96 3.34
N PHE A 47 -4.22 0.26 3.49
CA PHE A 47 -5.54 0.80 3.16
C PHE A 47 -6.01 1.86 4.16
N GLU A 48 -5.71 1.70 5.45
CA GLU A 48 -6.02 2.69 6.50
C GLU A 48 -5.26 3.99 6.24
N MET A 49 -3.94 3.90 6.02
CA MET A 49 -3.11 5.07 5.72
C MET A 49 -3.50 5.75 4.40
N ALA A 50 -3.94 4.97 3.41
CA ALA A 50 -4.48 5.52 2.17
C ALA A 50 -5.79 6.28 2.42
N GLU A 51 -6.75 5.69 3.15
CA GLU A 51 -8.01 6.32 3.50
C GLU A 51 -7.84 7.57 4.37
N GLU A 52 -6.79 7.65 5.18
CA GLU A 52 -6.50 8.86 5.95
C GLU A 52 -5.92 9.98 5.06
N SER A 53 -5.10 9.66 4.06
CA SER A 53 -4.42 10.63 3.20
C SER A 53 -5.36 11.41 2.30
N SER A 54 -5.41 12.73 2.46
CA SER A 54 -6.17 13.60 1.55
C SER A 54 -5.58 13.62 0.14
N PHE A 55 -4.26 13.55 0.00
CA PHE A 55 -3.59 13.48 -1.31
C PHE A 55 -3.99 12.22 -2.08
N LEU A 56 -3.92 11.04 -1.45
CA LEU A 56 -4.24 9.76 -2.10
C LEU A 56 -5.74 9.63 -2.43
N LYS A 57 -6.61 10.37 -1.72
CA LYS A 57 -8.05 10.45 -1.99
C LYS A 57 -8.44 11.46 -3.09
N GLY A 58 -7.48 12.14 -3.71
CA GLY A 58 -7.79 13.10 -4.78
C GLY A 58 -8.08 14.52 -4.35
N LYS A 59 -7.76 14.90 -3.09
CA LYS A 59 -7.71 16.31 -2.69
C LYS A 59 -6.41 16.95 -3.17
N ASN A 60 -6.22 17.00 -4.49
CA ASN A 60 -5.13 17.70 -5.17
C ASN A 60 -5.65 18.37 -6.44
N ASP A 61 -4.90 19.34 -6.98
CA ASP A 61 -5.30 20.16 -8.13
C ASP A 61 -5.66 19.35 -9.39
N ARG A 62 -5.13 18.13 -9.48
CA ARG A 62 -5.30 17.22 -10.61
C ARG A 62 -6.43 16.21 -10.39
N HIS A 63 -7.13 16.28 -9.25
CA HIS A 63 -8.17 15.34 -8.84
C HIS A 63 -7.73 13.86 -8.92
N TRP A 64 -6.43 13.62 -8.81
CA TRP A 64 -5.85 12.29 -8.94
C TRP A 64 -6.02 11.52 -7.64
N HIS A 65 -6.64 10.35 -7.67
CA HIS A 65 -6.75 9.46 -6.52
C HIS A 65 -6.00 8.14 -6.80
N ALA A 66 -5.47 7.53 -5.74
CA ALA A 66 -4.87 6.21 -5.85
C ALA A 66 -5.94 5.17 -6.20
N THR A 67 -5.57 4.15 -6.96
CA THR A 67 -6.44 3.00 -7.24
C THR A 67 -5.93 1.77 -6.51
N PHE A 68 -6.77 0.73 -6.41
CA PHE A 68 -6.34 -0.57 -5.90
C PHE A 68 -5.03 -1.06 -6.52
N ASP A 69 -4.91 -1.00 -7.85
CA ASP A 69 -3.71 -1.43 -8.59
C ASP A 69 -2.48 -0.58 -8.25
N TRP A 70 -2.69 0.72 -8.01
CA TRP A 70 -1.62 1.62 -7.61
C TRP A 70 -1.12 1.28 -6.21
N LEU A 71 -2.02 0.99 -5.26
CA LEU A 71 -1.69 0.70 -3.87
C LEU A 71 -0.92 -0.62 -3.71
N ILE A 72 -1.34 -1.69 -4.40
CA ILE A 72 -0.71 -3.02 -4.27
C ILE A 72 0.64 -3.14 -5.02
N LYS A 73 1.06 -2.09 -5.72
CA LYS A 73 2.37 -2.02 -6.36
C LYS A 73 3.44 -1.83 -5.28
N ASP A 74 4.48 -2.65 -5.33
CA ASP A 74 5.55 -2.73 -4.30
C ASP A 74 6.08 -1.35 -3.87
N THR A 75 6.53 -0.58 -4.85
CA THR A 75 7.12 0.75 -4.64
C THR A 75 6.14 1.73 -4.01
N ASN A 76 4.84 1.60 -4.30
CA ASN A 76 3.83 2.51 -3.78
C ASN A 76 3.36 2.08 -2.40
N MET A 77 3.19 0.77 -2.18
CA MET A 77 2.89 0.19 -0.87
C MET A 77 3.94 0.62 0.16
N ALA A 78 5.23 0.47 -0.16
CA ALA A 78 6.32 0.92 0.70
C ALA A 78 6.21 2.42 1.04
N LYS A 79 5.99 3.28 0.04
CA LYS A 79 5.85 4.73 0.26
C LYS A 79 4.67 5.09 1.16
N VAL A 80 3.54 4.40 1.02
CA VAL A 80 2.37 4.65 1.87
C VAL A 80 2.67 4.21 3.30
N LEU A 81 3.23 3.00 3.49
CA LEU A 81 3.58 2.47 4.81
C LEU A 81 4.67 3.28 5.52
N GLU A 82 5.62 3.84 4.77
CA GLU A 82 6.63 4.80 5.25
C GLU A 82 6.02 6.17 5.60
N GLY A 83 4.74 6.39 5.33
CA GLY A 83 4.05 7.64 5.62
C GLY A 83 4.41 8.78 4.68
N ASN A 84 4.89 8.51 3.47
CA ASN A 84 5.22 9.55 2.49
C ASN A 84 4.00 10.40 2.07
N TYR A 85 2.79 9.86 2.26
CA TYR A 85 1.53 10.51 1.92
C TYR A 85 0.65 10.80 3.13
N ALA A 86 1.18 10.68 4.36
CA ALA A 86 0.44 11.08 5.56
C ALA A 86 0.26 12.61 5.60
N ASP A 87 -0.98 13.05 5.82
CA ASP A 87 -1.32 14.49 5.89
C ASP A 87 -0.65 15.18 7.08
N ASP A 88 -0.49 14.45 8.18
CA ASP A 88 0.17 14.91 9.39
C ASP A 88 1.30 13.95 9.76
N LYS A 89 2.53 14.35 9.46
CA LYS A 89 3.75 13.59 9.79
C LYS A 89 3.91 13.38 11.30
N SER A 90 3.27 14.19 12.15
CA SER A 90 3.37 14.06 13.62
C SER A 90 2.62 12.83 14.14
N LYS A 91 1.57 12.37 13.44
CA LYS A 91 0.76 11.20 13.82
C LYS A 91 1.47 9.85 13.63
N LEU A 92 2.55 9.82 12.83
CA LEU A 92 3.34 8.61 12.60
C LEU A 92 4.20 8.22 13.82
N SER A 93 4.43 9.15 14.76
CA SER A 93 5.29 8.91 15.93
C SER A 93 4.65 8.07 17.04
N ALA A 94 3.34 7.81 16.99
CA ALA A 94 2.59 7.21 18.10
C ALA A 94 2.28 5.70 17.95
N GLY A 95 2.83 4.99 16.94
CA GLY A 95 2.34 3.64 16.61
C GLY A 95 3.35 2.65 16.05
N SER A 96 4.58 2.57 16.57
CA SER A 96 5.49 1.46 16.22
C SER A 96 6.36 1.03 17.41
N ASN A 97 5.73 0.35 18.37
CA ASN A 97 6.39 -0.70 19.15
C ASN A 97 6.09 -2.03 18.46
N ASP A 98 6.83 -2.37 17.41
CA ASP A 98 7.01 -3.78 17.03
C ASP A 98 8.42 -4.00 16.49
N SER A 99 9.12 -4.87 17.19
CA SER A 99 10.51 -5.25 16.97
C SER A 99 10.56 -6.34 15.89
N GLY A 100 10.63 -5.92 14.63
CA GLY A 100 10.94 -6.78 13.49
C GLY A 100 12.34 -6.49 12.96
N ILE A 101 13.33 -7.26 13.43
CA ILE A 101 14.67 -7.29 12.82
C ILE A 101 14.52 -7.82 11.38
N HIS A 102 14.48 -6.91 10.41
CA HIS A 102 14.72 -7.25 9.01
C HIS A 102 16.21 -7.04 8.72
N THR A 103 16.98 -8.12 8.80
CA THR A 103 18.34 -8.18 8.27
C THR A 103 18.28 -7.88 6.77
N GLY A 104 18.50 -6.62 6.43
CA GLY A 104 18.56 -6.13 5.06
C GLY A 104 19.80 -6.70 4.36
N ASN A 105 19.61 -7.74 3.55
CA ASN A 105 20.52 -7.99 2.45
C ASN A 105 20.19 -6.97 1.35
N LYS A 106 20.87 -5.82 1.40
CA LYS A 106 20.82 -4.80 0.36
C LYS A 106 21.32 -5.41 -0.95
N LYS A 107 20.42 -5.76 -1.86
CA LYS A 107 20.77 -5.90 -3.28
C LYS A 107 20.41 -4.61 -3.98
N GLY A 108 21.47 -3.91 -4.37
CA GLY A 108 21.44 -2.55 -4.90
C GLY A 108 20.62 -2.43 -6.17
N TRP A 109 20.11 -1.22 -6.36
CA TRP A 109 19.54 -0.77 -7.61
C TRP A 109 20.69 -0.64 -8.61
N GLY A 110 20.76 -1.57 -9.55
CA GLY A 110 21.74 -1.58 -10.62
C GLY A 110 21.04 -1.67 -11.96
N GLY A 111 21.15 -0.60 -12.75
CA GLY A 111 21.28 -0.71 -14.21
C GLY A 111 20.02 -0.46 -15.03
N TYR A 112 19.89 0.79 -15.51
CA TYR A 112 19.44 1.02 -16.89
C TYR A 112 20.45 0.35 -17.85
N LEU A 113 20.00 -0.61 -18.66
CA LEU A 113 20.55 -1.13 -19.93
C LEU A 113 19.67 -2.36 -20.28
N CYS A 114 19.01 -2.52 -21.42
CA CYS A 114 19.20 -2.05 -22.79
C CYS A 114 17.83 -1.79 -23.45
#